data_AF-A0A5K1AFE1-F1
#
_entry.id   AF-A0A5K1AFE1-F1
#
_cell.length_a   1.000
_cell.length_b   1.000
_cell.length_c   1.000
_cell.angle_alpha   90.00
_cell.angle_beta   90.00
_cell.angle_gamma   90.00
#
_symmetry.space_group_name_H-M   'P 1'
#
loop_
_entity.id
_entity.type
_entity.pdbx_description
1 polymer ?
#
loop_
_entity_poly.entity_id
_entity_poly.type
_entity_poly.pdbx_seq_one_letter_code
_entity_poly.pdbx_strand_id
1 'polypeptide(L)' 'NFVDLAGSERASQVLGTGARLKEGCHINRSLLTLGTVIRKL' A
#
# COMPACT_ATOMS: atom_id res chain seq x y z
N ASN A 1 -6.43 10.90 17.17
CA ASN A 1 -5.18 10.28 16.70
C ASN A 1 -4.82 10.84 15.35
N PHE A 2 -3.62 11.38 15.19
CA PHE A 2 -3.08 11.75 13.90
C PHE A 2 -2.28 10.56 13.36
N VAL A 3 -2.62 10.11 12.16
CA VAL A 3 -2.01 8.94 11.51
C VAL A 3 -1.70 9.34 10.08
N ASP A 4 -0.46 9.12 9.66
CA ASP A 4 -0.02 9.30 8.28
C ASP A 4 0.12 7.95 7.58
N LEU A 5 -0.17 7.91 6.28
CA LEU A 5 -0.15 6.69 5.47
C LEU A 5 0.72 6.92 4.24
N ALA A 6 1.57 5.94 3.94
CA ALA A 6 2.30 5.92 2.68
C ALA A 6 1.34 5.85 1.48
N GLY A 7 1.79 6.33 0.32
CA GLY A 7 1.01 6.30 -0.91
C GLY A 7 0.82 4.88 -1.46
N SER A 8 -0.33 4.65 -2.11
CA SER A 8 -0.56 3.44 -2.92
C SER A 8 0.19 3.58 -4.25
N GLU A 9 1.15 2.70 -4.50
CA GLU A 9 2.00 2.76 -5.68
C GLU A 9 1.70 1.61 -6.65
N ARG A 10 1.76 1.88 -7.96
CA ARG A 10 1.59 0.82 -8.96
C ARG A 10 2.94 0.17 -9.21
N ALA A 11 3.09 -1.11 -8.86
CA ALA A 11 4.34 -1.85 -9.04
C ALA A 11 4.88 -1.82 -10.48
N SER A 12 4.00 -1.75 -11.50
CA SER A 12 4.42 -1.64 -12.91
C SER A 12 4.91 -0.24 -13.32
N GLN A 13 4.67 0.78 -12.50
CA GLN A 13 5.09 2.16 -12.75
C GLN A 13 6.29 2.56 -11.88
N VAL A 14 6.60 1.73 -10.89
CA VAL A 14 7.73 1.93 -9.99
C VAL A 14 8.84 0.97 -10.42
N LEU A 15 10.04 1.49 -10.65
CA LEU A 15 11.23 0.67 -10.99
C LEU A 15 11.83 0.00 -9.75
N GLY A 16 10.99 -0.35 -8.78
CA GLY A 16 11.38 -0.97 -7.52
C GLY A 16 11.63 -2.46 -7.72
N THR A 17 12.77 -2.96 -7.28
CA THR A 17 13.15 -4.37 -7.34
C THR A 17 13.51 -4.90 -5.95
N GLY A 18 13.56 -6.23 -5.81
CA GLY A 18 14.00 -6.90 -4.58
C GLY A 18 13.28 -6.41 -3.33
N ALA A 19 14.03 -5.90 -2.36
CA ALA A 19 13.51 -5.43 -1.07
C ALA A 19 12.50 -4.28 -1.24
N ARG A 20 12.75 -3.34 -2.18
CA ARG A 20 11.87 -2.19 -2.40
C ARG A 20 10.52 -2.62 -2.96
N LEU A 21 10.51 -3.57 -3.89
CA LEU A 21 9.27 -4.14 -4.41
C LEU A 21 8.46 -4.83 -3.30
N LYS A 22 9.15 -5.56 -2.42
CA LYS A 22 8.52 -6.24 -1.29
C LYS A 22 7.88 -5.26 -0.30
N GLU A 23 8.58 -4.16 0.00
CA GLU A 23 8.06 -3.05 0.81
C GLU A 23 6.78 -2.46 0.18
N GLY A 24 6.83 -2.10 -1.10
CA GLY A 24 5.69 -1.55 -1.85
C GLY A 24 4.47 -2.47 -1.85
N CYS A 25 4.69 -3.79 -2.03
CA CYS A 25 3.63 -4.79 -1.92
C CYS A 25 2.96 -4.81 -0.54
N HIS A 26 3.72 -4.64 0.54
CA HIS A 26 3.16 -4.58 1.88
C HIS A 26 2.38 -3.29 2.14
N ILE A 27 2.86 -2.15 1.65
CA ILE A 27 2.14 -0.86 1.69
C ILE A 27 0.79 -0.99 0.98
N ASN A 28 0.79 -1.50 -0.25
CA ASN A 28 -0.45 -1.70 -1.00
C ASN A 28 -1.39 -2.68 -0.33
N ARG A 29 -0.86 -3.72 0.34
CA ARG A 29 -1.68 -4.70 1.06
C ARG A 29 -2.39 -4.09 2.27
N SER A 30 -1.72 -3.26 3.05
CA SER A 30 -2.35 -2.58 4.20
C SER A 30 -3.42 -1.59 3.73
N LEU A 31 -3.15 -0.82 2.68
CA LEU A 31 -4.10 0.13 2.09
C LEU A 31 -5.32 -0.57 1.47
N LEU A 32 -5.13 -1.72 0.80
CA LEU A 32 -6.24 -2.53 0.28
C LEU A 32 -7.14 -3.06 1.41
N THR A 33 -6.52 -3.49 2.51
CA THR A 33 -7.26 -3.94 3.70
C THR A 33 -8.09 -2.80 4.27
N LEU A 34 -7.48 -1.62 4.45
CA LEU A 34 -8.16 -0.42 4.92
C LEU A 34 -9.36 -0.06 4.02
N GLY A 35 -9.16 -0.03 2.69
CA GLY A 35 -10.25 0.23 1.74
C GLY A 35 -11.36 -0.82 1.80
N THR A 36 -11.03 -2.08 2.10
CA THR A 36 -12.03 -3.14 2.28
C THR A 36 -12.85 -2.96 3.56
N VAL A 37 -12.21 -2.52 4.65
CA VAL A 37 -12.92 -2.18 5.90
C VAL A 37 -13.86 -1.02 5.66
N ILE A 38 -13.39 0.07 5.06
CA ILE A 38 -14.21 1.27 4.77
C ILE A 38 -15.43 0.91 3.92
N ARG A 39 -15.28 0.05 2.90
CA ARG A 39 -16.41 -0.39 2.06
C ARG A 39 -17.44 -1.26 2.77
N LYS A 40 -17.09 -1.86 3.91
CA LYS A 40 -17.99 -2.70 4.72
C LYS A 40 -18.67 -1.93 5.85
N LEU A 41 -18.32 -0.66 6.03
CA LEU A 41 -19.03 0.28 6.90
C LEU A 41 -20.24 0.87 6.15
#